data_AF-A0A6A0H596-F1
#
_entry.id   AF-A0A6A0H596-F1
#
_cell.length_a   1.000
_cell.length_b   1.000
_cell.length_c   1.000
_cell.angle_alpha   90.00
_cell.angle_beta   90.00
_cell.angle_gamma   90.00
#
_symmetry.space_group_name_H-M   'P 1'
#
loop_
_entity.id
_entity.type
_entity.pdbx_description
1 polymer ?
#
loop_
_entity_poly.entity_id
_entity_poly.type
_entity_poly.pdbx_seq_one_letter_code
_entity_poly.pdbx_strand_id
1 'polypeptide(L)'
;MHILPPVSGHVWDREAEDDRRRLQRQLQQMALVSTARSAPPYLHRKGWVPRVQEDFGDGGAYPECPVAQYPLNMGKKDDNEGGKTSTALAVQLDSQGKVKYDLLARQGHAKDKIIYSKLTDLLPSAVTSEDDPEIQKPEQDTIDDITEKTRLALEKLTQGKIAAAMPADVLRSRRLHSTSDTRQGSRALPSTRERSSASSEWLRCRKTQWSLQNSSNISKKVPRGPPSPPAPVMHSPTRKVTVKEQQEWRIPPSVSNWKNPKGYTLPLDKRLAADGRGLQSVHINEKFAKLAEALYIADRKAREQVEMRSQLEKMAAQKEKVRKEESLKMLAKKAREEQSGLRPLPSGDGEEAERDRLRAERASVCTYLP
;
A
#
# COMPACT_ATOMS: atom_id res chain seq x y z
N MET A 1 11.45 6.73 -39.85
CA MET A 1 10.22 7.41 -40.30
C MET A 1 9.02 6.57 -39.83
N HIS A 2 8.60 6.73 -38.57
CA HIS A 2 7.46 5.98 -38.01
C HIS A 2 6.20 6.84 -38.15
N ILE A 3 5.29 6.40 -39.03
CA ILE A 3 3.98 7.00 -39.26
C ILE A 3 3.04 6.41 -38.19
N LEU A 4 2.52 7.27 -37.32
CA LEU A 4 1.48 6.91 -36.36
C LEU A 4 0.12 6.80 -37.08
N PRO A 5 -0.79 5.92 -36.61
CA PRO A 5 -2.14 5.82 -37.16
C PRO A 5 -2.97 7.09 -36.88
N PRO A 6 -3.91 7.46 -37.76
CA PRO A 6 -4.68 8.68 -37.62
C PRO A 6 -5.58 8.63 -36.39
N VAL A 7 -5.63 9.75 -35.68
CA VAL A 7 -6.45 9.96 -34.47
C VAL A 7 -7.92 10.05 -34.90
N SER A 8 -8.69 8.98 -34.73
CA SER A 8 -10.15 9.00 -34.98
C SER A 8 -10.89 9.63 -33.79
N GLY A 9 -10.74 10.94 -33.62
CA GLY A 9 -11.62 11.72 -32.75
C GLY A 9 -12.92 12.01 -33.48
N HIS A 10 -14.07 11.67 -32.88
CA HIS A 10 -15.37 12.07 -33.41
C HIS A 10 -15.49 13.59 -33.27
N VAL A 11 -15.26 14.31 -34.37
CA VAL A 11 -15.48 15.77 -34.44
C VAL A 11 -16.99 15.99 -34.40
N TRP A 12 -17.46 16.71 -33.38
CA TRP A 12 -18.83 17.20 -33.33
C TRP A 12 -18.88 18.47 -34.18
N ASP A 13 -19.11 18.29 -35.47
CA ASP A 13 -19.33 19.39 -36.39
C ASP A 13 -20.81 19.80 -36.33
N ARG A 14 -21.07 20.89 -35.61
CA ARG A 14 -22.43 21.43 -35.39
C ARG A 14 -23.13 21.72 -36.71
N GLU A 15 -22.37 22.11 -37.74
CA GLU A 15 -22.90 22.45 -39.05
C GLU A 15 -23.34 21.19 -39.81
N ALA A 16 -22.55 20.11 -39.75
CA ALA A 16 -22.91 18.81 -40.33
C ALA A 16 -24.13 18.17 -39.66
N GLU A 17 -24.32 18.38 -38.36
CA GLU A 17 -25.47 17.89 -37.61
C GLU A 17 -26.75 18.68 -37.94
N ASP A 18 -26.63 20.01 -38.11
CA ASP A 18 -27.74 20.86 -38.54
C ASP A 18 -28.13 20.60 -39.99
N ASP A 19 -27.16 20.33 -40.88
CA ASP A 19 -27.43 19.91 -42.26
C ASP A 19 -28.10 18.53 -42.32
N ARG A 20 -27.67 17.57 -41.48
CA ARG A 20 -28.40 16.30 -41.31
C ARG A 20 -29.82 16.52 -40.82
N ARG A 21 -30.06 17.46 -39.89
CA ARG A 21 -31.40 17.79 -39.39
C ARG A 21 -32.26 18.50 -40.44
N ARG A 22 -31.66 19.33 -41.31
CA ARG A 22 -32.34 19.96 -42.44
C ARG A 22 -32.70 18.92 -43.50
N LEU A 23 -31.76 18.05 -43.86
CA LEU A 23 -31.99 16.94 -44.80
C LEU A 23 -33.06 15.98 -44.26
N GLN A 24 -33.04 15.67 -42.97
CA GLN A 24 -34.04 14.84 -42.31
C GLN A 24 -35.43 15.51 -42.28
N ARG A 25 -35.49 16.83 -42.07
CA ARG A 25 -36.74 17.60 -42.19
C ARG A 25 -37.24 17.68 -43.63
N GLN A 26 -36.34 17.80 -44.60
CA GLN A 26 -36.68 17.82 -46.02
C GLN A 26 -37.17 16.43 -46.48
N LEU A 27 -36.56 15.34 -46.01
CA LEU A 27 -37.03 13.97 -46.22
C LEU A 27 -38.38 13.70 -45.53
N GLN A 28 -38.63 14.28 -44.35
CA GLN A 28 -39.94 14.23 -43.70
C GLN A 28 -41.02 15.02 -44.48
N GLN A 29 -40.65 16.12 -45.13
CA GLN A 29 -41.57 16.90 -45.97
C GLN A 29 -41.82 16.28 -47.35
N MET A 30 -40.97 15.35 -47.80
CA MET A 30 -41.14 14.57 -49.04
C MET A 30 -41.61 13.12 -48.78
N ALA A 31 -42.27 12.87 -47.65
CA ALA A 31 -42.92 11.60 -47.39
C ALA A 31 -44.14 11.44 -48.31
N LEU A 32 -43.90 10.89 -49.51
CA LEU A 32 -44.93 10.23 -50.29
C LEU A 32 -45.65 9.25 -49.37
N VAL A 33 -46.95 9.45 -49.17
CA VAL A 33 -47.81 8.53 -48.43
C VAL A 33 -47.81 7.19 -49.17
N SER A 34 -46.91 6.30 -48.79
CA SER A 34 -46.98 4.89 -49.14
C SER A 34 -48.29 4.36 -48.57
N THR A 35 -49.25 4.04 -49.43
CA THR A 35 -50.41 3.26 -49.05
C THR A 35 -49.89 1.92 -48.54
N ALA A 36 -49.77 1.77 -47.22
CA ALA A 36 -49.37 0.50 -46.63
C ALA A 36 -50.30 -0.59 -47.17
N ARG A 37 -49.71 -1.64 -47.75
CA ARG A 37 -50.44 -2.89 -48.00
C ARG A 37 -50.79 -3.48 -46.63
N SER A 38 -51.90 -3.03 -46.03
CA SER A 38 -52.39 -3.61 -44.79
C SER A 38 -53.32 -4.78 -45.10
N ALA A 39 -53.38 -5.75 -44.19
CA ALA A 39 -54.38 -6.81 -44.26
C ALA A 39 -55.79 -6.23 -44.41
N PRO A 40 -56.70 -6.91 -45.14
CA PRO A 40 -58.12 -6.59 -45.13
C PRO A 40 -58.65 -6.57 -43.68
N PRO A 41 -59.73 -5.83 -43.37
CA PRO A 41 -60.33 -5.84 -42.04
C PRO A 41 -60.85 -7.25 -41.68
N TYR A 42 -61.08 -7.47 -40.38
CA TYR A 42 -61.64 -8.73 -39.89
C TYR A 42 -62.95 -9.08 -40.64
N LEU A 43 -63.20 -10.37 -40.84
CA LEU A 43 -64.29 -10.94 -41.67
C LEU A 43 -64.16 -10.79 -43.19
N HIS A 44 -63.20 -10.00 -43.70
CA HIS A 44 -62.98 -9.79 -45.14
C HIS A 44 -61.71 -10.48 -45.69
N ARG A 45 -61.20 -11.47 -44.95
CA ARG A 45 -59.93 -12.18 -45.25
C ARG A 45 -60.11 -13.54 -45.92
N LYS A 46 -61.31 -13.89 -46.37
CA LYS A 46 -61.58 -15.16 -47.06
C LYS A 46 -60.82 -15.19 -48.39
N GLY A 47 -59.91 -16.16 -48.54
CA GLY A 47 -59.09 -16.33 -49.75
C GLY A 47 -57.84 -15.44 -49.81
N TRP A 48 -57.61 -14.60 -48.80
CA TRP A 48 -56.39 -13.81 -48.65
C TRP A 48 -55.39 -14.57 -47.77
N VAL A 49 -54.11 -14.57 -48.15
CA VAL A 49 -53.05 -15.27 -47.41
C VAL A 49 -51.85 -14.34 -47.26
N PRO A 50 -51.43 -14.01 -46.03
CA PRO A 50 -50.23 -13.21 -45.81
C PRO A 50 -48.98 -14.03 -46.17
N ARG A 51 -48.10 -13.47 -47.01
CA ARG A 51 -46.85 -14.10 -47.45
C ARG A 51 -45.62 -13.27 -47.08
N VAL A 52 -45.76 -11.94 -47.06
CA VAL A 52 -44.67 -11.01 -46.79
C VAL A 52 -44.83 -10.40 -45.40
N GLN A 53 -43.73 -9.98 -44.77
CA GLN A 53 -43.76 -9.33 -43.46
C GLN A 53 -44.66 -8.08 -43.43
N GLU A 54 -44.76 -7.38 -44.55
CA GLU A 54 -45.60 -6.19 -44.73
C GLU A 54 -47.10 -6.50 -44.68
N ASP A 55 -47.51 -7.71 -45.08
CA ASP A 55 -48.93 -8.12 -45.08
C ASP A 55 -49.54 -8.15 -43.67
N PHE A 56 -48.68 -8.26 -42.64
CA PHE A 56 -49.07 -8.24 -41.23
C PHE A 56 -49.20 -6.82 -40.67
N GLY A 57 -48.82 -5.77 -41.41
CA GLY A 57 -48.87 -4.37 -40.95
C GLY A 57 -48.08 -4.15 -39.66
N ASP A 58 -48.77 -3.80 -38.58
CA ASP A 58 -48.21 -3.59 -37.22
C ASP A 58 -47.93 -4.92 -36.47
N GLY A 59 -48.09 -6.06 -37.16
CA GLY A 59 -47.87 -7.39 -36.64
C GLY A 59 -49.16 -8.14 -36.29
N GLY A 60 -48.97 -9.35 -35.76
CA GLY A 60 -50.07 -10.27 -35.42
C GLY A 60 -50.35 -11.29 -36.52
N ALA A 61 -50.60 -12.53 -36.10
CA ALA A 61 -51.01 -13.62 -36.98
C ALA A 61 -52.55 -13.73 -37.01
N TYR A 62 -53.11 -14.12 -38.15
CA TYR A 62 -54.53 -14.20 -38.40
C TYR A 62 -55.02 -15.65 -38.26
N PRO A 63 -55.64 -16.04 -37.13
CA PRO A 63 -56.06 -17.42 -36.87
C PRO A 63 -57.10 -17.94 -37.88
N GLU A 64 -57.83 -17.05 -38.55
CA GLU A 64 -58.79 -17.36 -39.60
C GLU A 64 -58.15 -17.83 -40.92
N CYS A 65 -56.85 -17.61 -41.11
CA CYS A 65 -56.09 -18.08 -42.27
C CYS A 65 -55.37 -19.40 -41.91
N PRO A 66 -55.73 -20.55 -42.53
CA PRO A 66 -55.19 -21.88 -42.17
C PRO A 66 -53.79 -22.12 -42.78
N VAL A 67 -52.87 -21.18 -42.55
CA VAL A 67 -51.47 -21.22 -43.00
C VAL A 67 -50.59 -20.83 -41.82
N ALA A 68 -49.42 -21.45 -41.70
CA ALA A 68 -48.42 -21.07 -40.71
C ALA A 68 -47.91 -19.66 -41.01
N GLN A 69 -48.11 -18.75 -40.06
CA GLN A 69 -47.79 -17.34 -40.17
C GLN A 69 -46.69 -17.00 -39.18
N TYR A 70 -45.70 -16.23 -39.63
CA TYR A 70 -44.54 -15.87 -38.82
C TYR A 70 -44.32 -14.34 -38.80
N PRO A 71 -45.23 -13.55 -38.17
CA PRO A 71 -44.99 -12.12 -38.00
C PRO A 71 -43.67 -11.89 -37.24
N LEU A 72 -42.83 -10.98 -37.72
CA LEU A 72 -41.49 -10.69 -37.19
C LEU A 72 -40.57 -11.92 -37.17
N ASN A 73 -40.80 -12.89 -38.07
CA ASN A 73 -40.13 -14.19 -38.10
C ASN A 73 -40.28 -15.04 -36.81
N MET A 74 -41.20 -14.68 -35.93
CA MET A 74 -41.42 -15.39 -34.67
C MET A 74 -41.94 -16.80 -34.91
N GLY A 75 -41.32 -17.80 -34.28
CA GLY A 75 -41.74 -19.21 -34.39
C GLY A 75 -41.26 -19.91 -35.67
N LYS A 76 -40.57 -19.20 -36.57
CA LYS A 76 -39.84 -19.82 -37.66
C LYS A 76 -38.63 -20.54 -37.07
N LYS A 77 -38.38 -21.77 -37.49
CA LYS A 77 -37.07 -22.40 -37.24
C LYS A 77 -36.08 -21.68 -38.14
N ASP A 78 -34.98 -21.16 -37.60
CA ASP A 78 -34.00 -20.41 -38.38
C ASP A 78 -33.36 -21.31 -39.45
N ASP A 79 -33.87 -21.23 -40.69
CA ASP A 79 -33.37 -22.00 -41.83
C ASP A 79 -31.97 -21.54 -42.28
N ASN A 80 -31.56 -20.31 -41.92
CA ASN A 80 -30.31 -19.68 -42.35
C ASN A 80 -29.06 -20.14 -41.58
N GLU A 81 -29.22 -20.91 -40.51
CA GLU A 81 -28.12 -21.49 -39.72
C GLU A 81 -28.39 -22.95 -39.35
N GLY A 82 -28.92 -23.77 -40.26
CA GLY A 82 -28.84 -25.25 -40.19
C GLY A 82 -29.02 -25.85 -38.80
N GLY A 83 -30.11 -25.54 -38.10
CA GLY A 83 -30.42 -26.12 -36.78
C GLY A 83 -29.37 -25.92 -35.69
N LYS A 84 -28.43 -24.99 -35.86
CA LYS A 84 -27.40 -24.70 -34.85
C LYS A 84 -28.05 -23.97 -33.68
N THR A 85 -27.88 -24.52 -32.50
CA THR A 85 -28.29 -23.87 -31.26
C THR A 85 -27.44 -22.62 -31.06
N SER A 86 -28.08 -21.44 -31.07
CA SER A 86 -27.39 -20.18 -30.84
C SER A 86 -26.77 -20.15 -29.44
N THR A 87 -25.48 -19.81 -29.33
CA THR A 87 -24.79 -19.62 -28.03
C THR A 87 -25.10 -18.24 -27.41
N ALA A 88 -25.80 -17.37 -28.15
CA ALA A 88 -26.17 -16.04 -27.69
C ALA A 88 -27.22 -16.08 -26.57
N LEU A 89 -27.05 -15.24 -25.55
CA LEU A 89 -28.08 -15.00 -24.55
C LEU A 89 -29.25 -14.24 -25.21
N ALA A 90 -30.48 -14.65 -24.90
CA ALA A 90 -31.67 -13.98 -25.40
C ALA A 90 -31.72 -12.52 -24.92
N VAL A 91 -32.01 -11.60 -25.84
CA VAL A 91 -32.20 -10.19 -25.53
C VAL A 91 -33.48 -10.04 -24.71
N GLN A 92 -33.36 -9.65 -23.45
CA GLN A 92 -34.52 -9.37 -22.60
C GLN A 92 -34.77 -7.88 -22.49
N LEU A 93 -36.03 -7.50 -22.37
CA LEU A 93 -36.45 -6.13 -22.12
C LEU A 93 -36.83 -5.94 -20.64
N ASP A 94 -36.71 -4.71 -20.15
CA ASP A 94 -37.29 -4.29 -18.88
C ASP A 94 -38.78 -3.95 -19.01
N SER A 95 -39.43 -3.63 -17.89
CA SER A 95 -40.84 -3.22 -17.86
C SER A 95 -41.10 -1.91 -18.60
N GLN A 96 -40.05 -1.16 -18.95
CA GLN A 96 -40.11 0.10 -19.71
C GLN A 96 -39.78 -0.10 -21.20
N GLY A 97 -39.54 -1.34 -21.63
CA GLY A 97 -39.19 -1.68 -23.01
C GLY A 97 -37.73 -1.39 -23.39
N LYS A 98 -36.85 -1.05 -22.44
CA LYS A 98 -35.41 -0.89 -22.68
C LYS A 98 -34.71 -2.24 -22.63
N VAL A 99 -33.68 -2.41 -23.45
CA VAL A 99 -32.87 -3.63 -23.48
C VAL A 99 -32.07 -3.79 -22.19
N LYS A 100 -32.17 -4.97 -21.55
CA LYS A 100 -31.44 -5.32 -20.33
C LYS A 100 -30.01 -5.75 -20.63
N TYR A 101 -29.14 -4.78 -20.89
CA TYR A 101 -27.69 -5.02 -20.97
C TYR A 101 -27.08 -5.51 -19.66
N ASP A 102 -27.76 -5.29 -18.53
CA ASP A 102 -27.38 -5.76 -17.19
C ASP A 102 -27.23 -7.30 -17.10
N LEU A 103 -27.88 -8.06 -17.99
CA LEU A 103 -27.73 -9.52 -18.05
C LEU A 103 -26.30 -9.96 -18.34
N LEU A 104 -25.54 -9.17 -19.09
CA LEU A 104 -24.13 -9.44 -19.38
C LEU A 104 -23.30 -9.34 -18.09
N ALA A 105 -23.54 -8.32 -17.27
CA ALA A 105 -22.86 -8.14 -15.99
C ALA A 105 -23.27 -9.19 -14.94
N ARG A 106 -24.49 -9.74 -15.04
CA ARG A 106 -25.02 -10.78 -14.16
C ARG A 106 -24.61 -12.20 -14.53
N GLN A 107 -23.90 -12.40 -15.64
CA GLN A 107 -23.49 -13.74 -16.06
C GLN A 107 -22.68 -14.43 -14.95
N GLY A 108 -23.10 -15.62 -14.51
CA GLY A 108 -22.44 -16.36 -13.42
C GLY A 108 -22.83 -15.94 -12.00
N HIS A 109 -23.73 -14.96 -11.86
CA HIS A 109 -24.34 -14.59 -10.59
C HIS A 109 -25.77 -15.12 -10.47
N ALA A 110 -26.22 -15.25 -9.22
CA ALA A 110 -27.61 -15.57 -8.93
C ALA A 110 -28.51 -14.36 -9.26
N LYS A 111 -29.77 -14.63 -9.62
CA LYS A 111 -30.74 -13.61 -10.08
C LYS A 111 -31.05 -12.53 -9.03
N ASP A 112 -30.93 -12.89 -7.77
CA ASP A 112 -31.14 -12.07 -6.57
C ASP A 112 -29.92 -11.23 -6.19
N LYS A 113 -28.73 -11.51 -6.72
CA LYS A 113 -27.55 -10.69 -6.46
C LYS A 113 -27.71 -9.32 -7.12
N ILE A 114 -27.64 -8.26 -6.34
CA ILE A 114 -27.71 -6.89 -6.86
C ILE A 114 -26.37 -6.52 -7.50
N ILE A 115 -26.42 -6.01 -8.74
CA ILE A 115 -25.28 -5.50 -9.49
C ILE A 115 -25.69 -4.15 -10.05
N TYR A 116 -24.87 -3.14 -9.79
CA TYR A 116 -25.05 -1.80 -10.34
C TYR A 116 -24.35 -1.74 -11.70
N SER A 117 -25.10 -1.37 -12.73
CA SER A 117 -24.62 -1.32 -14.11
C SER A 117 -25.18 -0.15 -14.92
N LYS A 118 -26.19 0.54 -14.37
CA LYS A 118 -26.90 1.61 -15.06
C LYS A 118 -26.39 2.97 -14.60
N LEU A 119 -26.43 3.96 -15.49
CA LEU A 119 -26.11 5.35 -15.15
C LEU A 119 -27.01 5.88 -14.02
N THR A 120 -28.25 5.41 -13.91
CA THR A 120 -29.17 5.75 -12.80
C THR A 120 -28.59 5.40 -11.44
N ASP A 121 -27.78 4.35 -11.35
CA ASP A 121 -27.17 3.86 -10.11
C ASP A 121 -25.96 4.73 -9.70
N LEU A 122 -25.44 5.55 -10.62
CA LEU A 122 -24.35 6.51 -10.37
C LEU A 122 -24.85 7.87 -9.90
N LEU A 123 -26.14 8.17 -10.10
CA LEU A 123 -26.69 9.45 -9.72
C LEU A 123 -26.89 9.49 -8.20
N PRO A 124 -26.51 10.60 -7.54
CA PRO A 124 -26.74 10.74 -6.11
C PRO A 124 -28.24 10.85 -5.84
N SER A 125 -28.73 10.07 -4.87
CA SER A 125 -30.06 10.24 -4.32
C SER A 125 -30.07 11.45 -3.39
N ALA A 126 -30.99 12.39 -3.61
CA ALA A 126 -31.16 13.54 -2.74
C ALA A 126 -31.82 13.10 -1.43
N VAL A 127 -31.12 13.23 -0.30
CA VAL A 127 -31.72 13.08 1.04
C VAL A 127 -32.50 14.36 1.32
N THR A 128 -33.82 14.23 1.50
CA THR A 128 -34.70 15.41 1.63
C THR A 128 -34.91 15.77 3.10
N SER A 129 -34.92 14.78 4.00
CA SER A 129 -35.05 14.98 5.45
C SER A 129 -34.18 14.01 6.25
N GLU A 130 -33.71 14.41 7.43
CA GLU A 130 -32.89 13.56 8.30
C GLU A 130 -33.69 12.34 8.85
N ASP A 131 -35.02 12.44 8.90
CA ASP A 131 -35.92 11.39 9.41
C ASP A 131 -36.57 10.54 8.30
N ASP A 132 -35.91 10.37 7.14
CA ASP A 132 -36.44 9.57 6.03
C ASP A 132 -36.53 8.06 6.41
N PRO A 133 -37.73 7.42 6.36
CA PRO A 133 -37.94 6.05 6.82
C PRO A 133 -37.20 4.98 6.00
N GLU A 134 -36.72 5.32 4.80
CA GLU A 134 -35.95 4.42 3.94
C GLU A 134 -34.49 4.26 4.42
N ILE A 135 -33.94 5.26 5.10
CA ILE A 135 -32.55 5.27 5.58
C ILE A 135 -32.46 4.78 7.04
N GLN A 136 -33.59 4.71 7.74
CA GLN A 136 -33.65 4.23 9.11
C GLN A 136 -33.20 2.76 9.22
N LYS A 137 -32.60 2.43 10.36
CA LYS A 137 -32.26 1.04 10.67
C LYS A 137 -33.55 0.23 10.77
N PRO A 138 -33.53 -1.06 10.40
CA PRO A 138 -34.66 -1.95 10.63
C PRO A 138 -35.08 -1.97 12.10
N GLU A 139 -36.33 -2.33 12.35
CA GLU A 139 -36.89 -2.49 13.70
C GLU A 139 -36.04 -3.41 14.59
N GLN A 140 -35.97 -3.09 15.89
CA GLN A 140 -35.14 -3.81 16.85
C GLN A 140 -35.45 -5.32 16.89
N ASP A 141 -36.73 -5.69 16.83
CA ASP A 141 -37.15 -7.10 16.81
C ASP A 141 -36.60 -7.85 15.59
N THR A 142 -36.52 -7.18 14.42
CA THR A 142 -35.95 -7.78 13.20
C THR A 142 -34.44 -7.94 13.33
N ILE A 143 -33.77 -7.01 14.00
CA ILE A 143 -32.33 -7.11 14.28
C ILE A 143 -32.06 -8.30 15.20
N ASP A 144 -32.86 -8.48 16.25
CA ASP A 144 -32.70 -9.59 17.20
C ASP A 144 -32.96 -10.94 16.51
N ASP A 145 -33.99 -11.03 15.68
CA ASP A 145 -34.28 -12.21 14.85
C ASP A 145 -33.15 -12.57 13.89
N ILE A 146 -32.59 -11.58 13.18
CA ILE A 146 -31.45 -11.79 12.27
C ILE A 146 -30.21 -12.18 13.06
N THR A 147 -30.00 -11.59 14.22
CA THR A 147 -28.87 -11.86 15.10
C THR A 147 -28.91 -13.30 15.59
N GLU A 148 -30.06 -13.78 16.08
CA GLU A 148 -30.22 -15.16 16.53
C GLU A 148 -30.08 -16.17 15.38
N LYS A 149 -30.67 -15.89 14.20
CA LYS A 149 -30.48 -16.74 13.00
C LYS A 149 -29.02 -16.83 12.60
N THR A 150 -28.32 -15.69 12.59
CA THR A 150 -26.89 -15.62 12.21
C THR A 150 -26.01 -16.31 13.26
N ARG A 151 -26.30 -16.10 14.55
CA ARG A 151 -25.63 -16.75 15.67
C ARG A 151 -25.73 -18.27 15.57
N LEU A 152 -26.93 -18.82 15.38
CA LEU A 152 -27.16 -20.26 15.23
C LEU A 152 -26.44 -20.83 14.00
N ALA A 153 -26.44 -20.11 12.88
CA ALA A 153 -25.74 -20.53 11.66
C ALA A 153 -24.21 -20.57 11.86
N LEU A 154 -23.66 -19.55 12.51
CA LEU A 154 -22.23 -19.48 12.84
C LEU A 154 -21.85 -20.55 13.86
N GLU A 155 -22.68 -20.78 14.88
CA GLU A 155 -22.46 -21.83 15.87
C GLU A 155 -22.41 -23.22 15.22
N LYS A 156 -23.30 -23.49 14.26
CA LYS A 156 -23.27 -24.74 13.49
C LYS A 156 -21.95 -24.93 12.72
N LEU A 157 -21.42 -23.86 12.14
CA LEU A 157 -20.14 -23.89 11.43
C LEU A 157 -18.95 -24.08 12.38
N THR A 158 -18.96 -23.40 13.55
CA THR A 158 -17.90 -23.54 14.55
C THR A 158 -17.93 -24.90 15.21
N GLN A 159 -19.11 -25.45 15.53
CA GLN A 159 -19.27 -26.81 16.05
C GLN A 159 -18.67 -27.86 15.08
N GLY A 160 -18.80 -27.67 13.76
CA GLY A 160 -18.14 -28.52 12.77
C GLY A 160 -16.61 -28.47 12.83
N LYS A 161 -16.04 -27.26 13.02
CA LYS A 161 -14.58 -27.08 13.21
C LYS A 161 -14.09 -27.63 14.54
N ILE A 162 -14.83 -27.40 15.62
CA ILE A 162 -14.54 -27.95 16.96
C ILE A 162 -14.56 -29.48 16.89
N ALA A 163 -15.59 -30.07 16.28
CA ALA A 163 -15.69 -31.52 16.13
C ALA A 163 -14.53 -32.13 15.34
N ALA A 164 -13.96 -31.41 14.36
CA ALA A 164 -12.78 -31.88 13.62
C ALA A 164 -11.47 -31.77 14.44
N ALA A 165 -11.39 -30.82 15.39
CA ALA A 165 -10.23 -30.63 16.26
C ALA A 165 -10.27 -31.50 17.53
N MET A 166 -11.46 -31.94 17.96
CA MET A 166 -11.64 -32.78 19.14
C MET A 166 -11.11 -34.21 18.89
N PRO A 167 -10.42 -34.83 19.87
CA PRO A 167 -9.95 -36.20 19.75
C PRO A 167 -11.08 -37.20 19.47
N ALA A 168 -10.78 -38.23 18.65
CA ALA A 168 -11.75 -39.22 18.20
C ALA A 168 -12.46 -39.96 19.36
N ASP A 169 -11.78 -40.15 20.49
CA ASP A 169 -12.32 -40.84 21.67
C ASP A 169 -13.44 -40.06 22.35
N VAL A 170 -13.35 -38.73 22.38
CA VAL A 170 -14.40 -37.86 22.95
C VAL A 170 -15.64 -37.84 22.06
N LEU A 171 -15.45 -37.85 20.73
CA LEU A 171 -16.54 -37.96 19.76
C LEU A 171 -17.25 -39.32 19.82
N ARG A 172 -16.50 -40.40 20.11
CA ARG A 172 -17.02 -41.76 20.26
C ARG A 172 -17.92 -41.87 21.50
N SER A 173 -17.46 -41.39 22.65
CA SER A 173 -18.26 -41.36 23.87
C SER A 173 -19.55 -40.55 23.68
N ARG A 174 -19.50 -39.39 23.00
CA ARG A 174 -20.69 -38.56 22.76
C ARG A 174 -21.71 -39.20 21.81
N ARG A 175 -21.27 -40.00 20.81
CA ARG A 175 -22.19 -40.76 19.93
C ARG A 175 -22.83 -41.96 20.61
N LEU A 176 -22.12 -42.63 21.51
CA LEU A 176 -22.66 -43.79 22.24
C LEU A 176 -23.80 -43.39 23.20
N HIS A 177 -23.78 -42.16 23.70
CA HIS A 177 -24.87 -41.61 24.55
C HIS A 177 -26.03 -41.00 23.73
N SER A 178 -25.90 -40.82 22.40
CA SER A 178 -27.03 -40.47 21.54
C SER A 178 -27.63 -41.75 20.95
N THR A 179 -28.64 -42.31 21.62
CA THR A 179 -29.43 -43.48 21.18
C THR A 179 -30.29 -43.23 19.93
N SER A 180 -30.03 -42.16 19.18
CA SER A 180 -30.74 -41.85 17.94
C SER A 180 -30.04 -42.49 16.74
N ASP A 181 -30.17 -43.82 16.63
CA ASP A 181 -30.04 -44.53 15.36
C ASP A 181 -31.18 -44.03 14.46
N THR A 182 -30.99 -42.84 13.89
CA THR A 182 -32.04 -42.09 13.20
C THR A 182 -32.24 -42.76 11.86
N ARG A 183 -33.12 -43.76 11.83
CA ARG A 183 -33.59 -44.46 10.63
C ARG A 183 -34.42 -43.48 9.81
N GLN A 184 -33.74 -42.61 9.05
CA GLN A 184 -34.40 -41.70 8.14
C GLN A 184 -34.75 -42.47 6.87
N GLY A 185 -36.04 -42.76 6.70
CA GLY A 185 -36.58 -43.18 5.41
C GLY A 185 -36.83 -41.95 4.56
N SER A 186 -36.19 -41.88 3.39
CA SER A 186 -36.45 -40.81 2.41
C SER A 186 -37.25 -41.40 1.26
N ARG A 187 -38.37 -40.76 0.93
CA ARG A 187 -39.16 -41.11 -0.26
C ARG A 187 -38.48 -40.50 -1.48
N ALA A 188 -38.06 -41.34 -2.42
CA ALA A 188 -37.49 -40.93 -3.68
C ALA A 188 -38.53 -41.04 -4.80
N LEU A 189 -38.63 -39.98 -5.60
CA LEU A 189 -39.39 -39.97 -6.84
C LEU A 189 -38.37 -40.05 -7.98
N PRO A 190 -38.21 -41.20 -8.64
CA PRO A 190 -37.27 -41.31 -9.75
C PRO A 190 -37.75 -40.43 -10.92
N SER A 191 -36.86 -39.59 -11.46
CA SER A 191 -37.16 -38.75 -12.64
C SER A 191 -37.33 -39.59 -13.90
N THR A 192 -36.73 -40.78 -13.93
CA THR A 192 -36.79 -41.72 -15.05
C THR A 192 -37.51 -42.99 -14.60
N ARG A 193 -38.62 -43.31 -15.27
CA ARG A 193 -39.49 -44.44 -14.92
C ARG A 193 -38.97 -45.72 -15.56
N GLU A 194 -37.81 -46.20 -15.10
CA GLU A 194 -37.11 -47.31 -15.77
C GLU A 194 -37.16 -48.65 -15.03
N ARG A 195 -37.54 -48.71 -13.74
CA ARG A 195 -37.30 -49.93 -12.94
C ARG A 195 -38.44 -50.49 -12.11
N SER A 196 -39.54 -49.77 -11.92
CA SER A 196 -40.68 -50.26 -11.15
C SER A 196 -41.96 -49.56 -11.60
N SER A 197 -43.10 -50.28 -11.58
CA SER A 197 -44.42 -49.70 -11.84
C SER A 197 -44.85 -48.71 -10.75
N ALA A 198 -44.16 -48.73 -9.61
CA ALA A 198 -44.38 -47.86 -8.48
C ALA A 198 -43.91 -46.42 -8.77
N SER A 199 -44.80 -45.47 -8.55
CA SER A 199 -44.51 -44.05 -8.73
C SER A 199 -43.50 -43.49 -7.70
N SER A 200 -43.20 -44.21 -6.63
CA SER A 200 -42.26 -43.77 -5.59
C SER A 200 -41.61 -44.95 -4.88
N GLU A 201 -40.35 -44.78 -4.48
CA GLU A 201 -39.56 -45.78 -3.76
C GLU A 201 -39.13 -45.24 -2.40
N TRP A 202 -39.03 -46.12 -1.40
CA TRP A 202 -38.55 -45.77 -0.06
C TRP A 202 -37.11 -46.23 0.11
N LEU A 203 -36.18 -45.29 0.28
CA LEU A 203 -34.78 -45.61 0.57
C LEU A 203 -34.50 -45.49 2.07
N ARG A 204 -33.83 -46.52 2.61
CA ARG A 204 -33.30 -46.50 3.97
C ARG A 204 -31.81 -46.17 3.92
N CYS A 205 -31.45 -44.97 4.34
CA CYS A 205 -30.06 -44.54 4.42
C CYS A 205 -29.48 -44.91 5.79
N ARG A 206 -28.37 -45.66 5.83
CA ARG A 206 -27.61 -45.96 7.05
C ARG A 206 -26.21 -45.39 6.93
N LYS A 207 -25.72 -44.71 7.97
CA LYS A 207 -24.31 -44.29 8.03
C LYS A 207 -23.43 -45.52 8.24
N THR A 208 -22.42 -45.70 7.38
CA THR A 208 -21.43 -46.77 7.52
C THR A 208 -20.69 -46.65 8.86
N GLN A 209 -20.45 -47.78 9.52
CA GLN A 209 -19.66 -47.81 10.74
C GLN A 209 -18.19 -47.44 10.43
N TRP A 210 -17.57 -46.72 11.36
CA TRP A 210 -16.18 -46.28 11.27
C TRP A 210 -15.23 -47.47 11.46
N SER A 211 -14.33 -47.71 10.50
CA SER A 211 -13.20 -48.63 10.62
C SER A 211 -11.96 -47.89 11.14
N LEU A 212 -11.03 -48.58 11.80
CA LEU A 212 -9.78 -48.01 12.35
C LEU A 212 -8.74 -47.61 11.27
N GLN A 213 -9.19 -47.28 10.06
CA GLN A 213 -8.33 -46.94 8.94
C GLN A 213 -7.83 -45.49 9.07
N ASN A 214 -6.58 -45.26 8.70
CA ASN A 214 -6.05 -43.92 8.47
C ASN A 214 -6.76 -43.20 7.31
N SER A 215 -6.71 -41.87 7.30
CA SER A 215 -7.24 -41.07 6.19
C SER A 215 -6.53 -41.43 4.88
N SER A 216 -7.28 -41.94 3.91
CA SER A 216 -6.78 -42.30 2.58
C SER A 216 -6.58 -41.09 1.65
N ASN A 217 -6.91 -39.87 2.10
CA ASN A 217 -6.89 -38.67 1.27
C ASN A 217 -5.57 -37.89 1.43
N ILE A 218 -4.82 -37.78 0.33
CA ILE A 218 -3.61 -36.96 0.23
C ILE A 218 -3.99 -35.51 -0.09
N SER A 219 -3.34 -34.54 0.56
CA SER A 219 -3.55 -33.11 0.29
C SER A 219 -3.14 -32.76 -1.14
N LYS A 220 -4.08 -32.26 -1.95
CA LYS A 220 -3.83 -31.79 -3.32
C LYS A 220 -3.88 -30.26 -3.33
N LYS A 221 -2.82 -29.60 -3.82
CA LYS A 221 -2.82 -28.15 -4.06
C LYS A 221 -3.41 -27.88 -5.44
N VAL A 222 -4.58 -27.26 -5.49
CA VAL A 222 -5.26 -26.86 -6.73
C VAL A 222 -5.06 -25.35 -6.91
N PRO A 223 -4.84 -24.84 -8.14
CA PRO A 223 -4.86 -23.40 -8.37
C PRO A 223 -6.19 -22.79 -7.91
N ARG A 224 -6.17 -21.52 -7.52
CA ARG A 224 -7.42 -20.81 -7.20
C ARG A 224 -8.31 -20.82 -8.44
N GLY A 225 -9.58 -21.16 -8.24
CA GLY A 225 -10.59 -21.04 -9.29
C GLY A 225 -10.70 -19.58 -9.77
N PRO A 226 -11.36 -19.36 -10.92
CA PRO A 226 -11.62 -18.00 -11.38
C PRO A 226 -12.38 -17.23 -10.29
N PRO A 227 -12.10 -15.92 -10.12
CA PRO A 227 -12.90 -15.09 -9.25
C PRO A 227 -14.34 -15.03 -9.76
N SER A 228 -15.25 -14.53 -8.93
CA SER A 228 -16.57 -14.18 -9.42
C SER A 228 -16.46 -13.16 -10.56
N PRO A 229 -17.42 -13.13 -11.50
CA PRO A 229 -17.44 -12.17 -12.60
C PRO A 229 -17.09 -10.75 -12.14
N PRO A 230 -16.26 -10.00 -12.88
CA PRO A 230 -15.89 -8.65 -12.49
C PRO A 230 -17.12 -7.75 -12.48
N ALA A 231 -17.33 -7.04 -11.38
CA ALA A 231 -18.43 -6.07 -11.27
C ALA A 231 -18.18 -4.89 -12.22
N PRO A 232 -19.23 -4.28 -12.80
CA PRO A 232 -19.12 -3.06 -13.58
C PRO A 232 -18.47 -1.93 -12.77
N VAL A 233 -17.51 -1.24 -13.38
CA VAL A 233 -16.77 -0.17 -12.73
C VAL A 233 -17.51 1.15 -12.91
N MET A 234 -18.11 1.64 -11.83
CA MET A 234 -18.95 2.84 -11.80
C MET A 234 -18.11 4.07 -11.42
N HIS A 235 -17.29 4.55 -12.36
CA HIS A 235 -16.51 5.78 -12.18
C HIS A 235 -17.23 7.01 -12.73
N SER A 236 -16.87 8.18 -12.23
CA SER A 236 -17.16 9.43 -12.93
C SER A 236 -16.41 9.47 -14.27
N PRO A 237 -16.85 10.31 -15.23
CA PRO A 237 -16.13 10.50 -16.48
C PRO A 237 -14.65 10.82 -16.23
N THR A 238 -13.76 10.21 -17.02
CA THR A 238 -12.32 10.39 -16.86
C THR A 238 -11.94 11.86 -16.98
N ARG A 239 -11.15 12.36 -16.02
CA ARG A 239 -10.59 13.71 -16.11
C ARG A 239 -9.50 13.70 -17.17
N LYS A 240 -9.54 14.67 -18.09
CA LYS A 240 -8.49 14.82 -19.11
C LYS A 240 -7.21 15.26 -18.44
N VAL A 241 -6.22 14.37 -18.39
CA VAL A 241 -4.89 14.67 -17.85
C VAL A 241 -4.20 15.66 -18.77
N THR A 242 -3.64 16.73 -18.21
CA THR A 242 -2.86 17.69 -18.99
C THR A 242 -1.42 17.17 -19.18
N VAL A 243 -0.76 17.52 -20.29
CA VAL A 243 0.64 17.11 -20.52
C VAL A 243 1.56 17.63 -19.41
N LYS A 244 1.27 18.82 -18.88
CA LYS A 244 1.99 19.42 -17.75
C LYS A 244 1.87 18.55 -16.49
N GLU A 245 0.64 18.17 -16.14
CA GLU A 245 0.38 17.29 -14.99
C GLU A 245 1.11 15.95 -15.16
N GLN A 246 1.04 15.34 -16.35
CA GLN A 246 1.74 14.08 -16.60
C GLN A 246 3.27 14.21 -16.46
N GLN A 247 3.86 15.34 -16.88
CA GLN A 247 5.29 15.60 -16.73
C GLN A 247 5.70 15.84 -15.28
N GLU A 248 4.87 16.54 -14.50
CA GLU A 248 5.10 16.79 -13.07
C GLU A 248 5.07 15.49 -12.26
N TRP A 249 4.19 14.57 -12.62
CA TRP A 249 4.11 13.23 -12.02
C TRP A 249 5.10 12.22 -12.61
N ARG A 250 6.00 12.63 -13.51
CA ARG A 250 7.03 11.74 -14.05
C ARG A 250 8.14 11.54 -13.04
N ILE A 251 8.06 10.44 -12.30
CA ILE A 251 9.04 10.04 -11.29
C ILE A 251 10.39 9.71 -11.98
N PRO A 252 11.50 10.38 -11.64
CA PRO A 252 12.82 10.06 -12.15
C PRO A 252 13.27 8.64 -11.74
N PRO A 253 14.08 7.94 -12.55
CA PRO A 253 14.59 6.62 -12.18
C PRO A 253 15.46 6.71 -10.93
N SER A 254 15.29 5.77 -10.01
CA SER A 254 16.13 5.70 -8.82
C SER A 254 17.51 5.15 -9.16
N VAL A 255 18.53 6.02 -9.09
CA VAL A 255 19.94 5.62 -9.19
C VAL A 255 20.50 5.56 -7.78
N SER A 256 20.76 4.34 -7.29
CA SER A 256 21.29 4.16 -5.93
C SER A 256 22.82 4.05 -5.93
N ASN A 257 23.47 4.64 -4.91
CA ASN A 257 24.91 4.53 -4.71
C ASN A 257 25.35 3.17 -4.13
N TRP A 258 24.40 2.31 -3.72
CA TRP A 258 24.67 1.04 -3.03
C TRP A 258 24.31 -0.21 -3.82
N LYS A 259 23.19 -0.18 -4.56
CA LYS A 259 22.62 -1.36 -5.20
C LYS A 259 22.44 -1.13 -6.70
N ASN A 260 22.96 -2.08 -7.46
CA ASN A 260 22.77 -2.17 -8.89
C ASN A 260 22.50 -3.64 -9.27
N PRO A 261 21.27 -4.14 -9.02
CA PRO A 261 20.99 -5.58 -9.16
C PRO A 261 21.13 -6.09 -10.59
N LYS A 262 20.93 -5.21 -11.58
CA LYS A 262 21.06 -5.53 -13.01
C LYS A 262 22.44 -5.19 -13.58
N GLY A 263 23.36 -4.65 -12.78
CA GLY A 263 24.73 -4.35 -13.21
C GLY A 263 24.85 -3.28 -14.29
N TYR A 264 23.92 -2.32 -14.38
CA TYR A 264 23.98 -1.26 -15.39
C TYR A 264 25.21 -0.36 -15.26
N THR A 265 25.88 -0.08 -16.38
CA THR A 265 26.97 0.91 -16.46
C THR A 265 26.38 2.31 -16.55
N LEU A 266 26.25 2.96 -15.40
CA LEU A 266 25.74 4.34 -15.31
C LEU A 266 26.91 5.35 -15.35
N PRO A 267 26.81 6.41 -16.16
CA PRO A 267 27.79 7.48 -16.19
C PRO A 267 27.83 8.23 -14.84
N LEU A 268 28.96 8.85 -14.54
CA LEU A 268 29.22 9.46 -13.23
C LEU A 268 28.25 10.60 -12.91
N ASP A 269 27.87 11.40 -13.91
CA ASP A 269 26.90 12.50 -13.76
C ASP A 269 25.56 12.00 -13.23
N LYS A 270 25.02 10.89 -13.76
CA LYS A 270 23.73 10.34 -13.32
C LYS A 270 23.82 9.61 -11.98
N ARG A 271 25.00 9.09 -11.61
CA ARG A 271 25.23 8.52 -10.28
C ARG A 271 25.24 9.60 -9.20
N LEU A 272 25.89 10.73 -9.49
CA LEU A 272 26.03 11.85 -8.57
C LEU A 272 24.81 12.79 -8.59
N ALA A 273 23.97 12.73 -9.63
CA ALA A 273 22.82 13.63 -9.80
C ALA A 273 21.82 13.60 -8.64
N ALA A 274 21.65 12.44 -7.99
CA ALA A 274 20.76 12.31 -6.83
C ALA A 274 21.43 12.72 -5.50
N ASP A 275 22.74 12.98 -5.50
CA ASP A 275 23.49 13.38 -4.32
C ASP A 275 23.32 14.88 -4.08
N GLY A 276 22.41 15.24 -3.17
CA GLY A 276 22.07 16.62 -2.82
C GLY A 276 23.20 17.43 -2.16
N ARG A 277 24.42 16.87 -2.03
CA ARG A 277 25.60 17.56 -1.49
C ARG A 277 25.94 18.84 -2.26
N GLY A 278 25.70 18.86 -3.58
CA GLY A 278 25.92 20.07 -4.39
C GLY A 278 24.95 21.21 -4.10
N LEU A 279 23.82 20.93 -3.45
CA LEU A 279 22.84 21.93 -3.02
C LEU A 279 23.15 22.48 -1.61
N GLN A 280 24.03 21.83 -0.85
CA GLN A 280 24.42 22.27 0.49
C GLN A 280 25.55 23.29 0.40
N SER A 281 25.27 24.56 0.69
CA SER A 281 26.32 25.55 0.93
C SER A 281 26.87 25.40 2.35
N VAL A 282 28.19 25.25 2.47
CA VAL A 282 28.88 25.25 3.76
C VAL A 282 29.02 26.70 4.21
N HIS A 283 28.22 27.11 5.18
CA HIS A 283 28.30 28.44 5.79
C HIS A 283 29.26 28.40 6.98
N ILE A 284 30.31 29.24 6.96
CA ILE A 284 31.27 29.36 8.06
C ILE A 284 30.97 30.64 8.84
N ASN A 285 30.94 30.55 10.16
CA ASN A 285 30.65 31.68 11.04
C ASN A 285 31.87 32.59 11.21
N GLU A 286 31.69 33.91 11.12
CA GLU A 286 32.75 34.92 11.35
C GLU A 286 33.38 34.86 12.74
N LYS A 287 32.69 34.26 13.73
CA LYS A 287 33.25 34.03 15.07
C LYS A 287 34.52 33.18 15.02
N PHE A 288 34.68 32.30 14.03
CA PHE A 288 35.92 31.53 13.86
C PHE A 288 37.11 32.42 13.49
N ALA A 289 36.90 33.47 12.69
CA ALA A 289 37.94 34.44 12.39
C ALA A 289 38.32 35.23 13.64
N LYS A 290 37.33 35.75 14.39
CA LYS A 290 37.56 36.47 15.65
C LYS A 290 38.29 35.62 16.69
N LEU A 291 37.95 34.33 16.78
CA LEU A 291 38.62 33.39 17.67
C LEU A 291 40.08 33.13 17.24
N ALA A 292 40.32 32.91 15.94
CA ALA A 292 41.66 32.70 15.42
C ALA A 292 42.56 33.93 15.65
N GLU A 293 42.04 35.13 15.43
CA GLU A 293 42.75 36.38 15.71
C GLU A 293 43.03 36.55 17.21
N ALA A 294 42.05 36.30 18.07
CA ALA A 294 42.23 36.39 19.52
C ALA A 294 43.32 35.42 20.02
N LEU A 295 43.33 34.18 19.50
CA LEU A 295 44.37 33.20 19.82
C LEU A 295 45.75 33.63 19.30
N TYR A 296 45.84 34.21 18.10
CA TYR A 296 47.10 34.71 17.55
C TYR A 296 47.66 35.88 18.39
N ILE A 297 46.80 36.80 18.82
CA ILE A 297 47.19 37.90 19.72
C ILE A 297 47.63 37.36 21.08
N ALA A 298 46.92 36.36 21.61
CA ALA A 298 47.25 35.73 22.89
C ALA A 298 48.63 35.04 22.84
N ASP A 299 48.93 34.27 21.79
CA ASP A 299 50.24 33.61 21.62
C ASP A 299 51.38 34.63 21.55
N ARG A 300 51.20 35.69 20.75
CA ARG A 300 52.21 36.76 20.65
C ARG A 300 52.48 37.42 22.00
N LYS A 301 51.43 37.78 22.74
CA LYS A 301 51.58 38.38 24.09
C LYS A 301 52.24 37.41 25.08
N ALA A 302 51.91 36.13 25.01
CA ALA A 302 52.54 35.12 25.87
C ALA A 302 54.04 35.01 25.59
N ARG A 303 54.46 35.02 24.31
CA ARG A 303 55.89 35.02 23.93
C ARG A 303 56.62 36.27 24.39
N GLU A 304 56.03 37.46 24.17
CA GLU A 304 56.59 38.73 24.66
C GLU A 304 56.78 38.71 26.18
N GLN A 305 55.80 38.20 26.93
CA GLN A 305 55.91 38.05 28.39
C GLN A 305 56.99 37.07 28.82
N VAL A 306 57.13 35.93 28.13
CA VAL A 306 58.18 34.94 28.42
C VAL A 306 59.57 35.52 28.13
N GLU A 307 59.72 36.22 27.00
CA GLU A 307 60.99 36.88 26.66
C GLU A 307 61.36 37.96 27.67
N MET A 308 60.41 38.82 28.06
CA MET A 308 60.63 39.85 29.07
C MET A 308 61.02 39.24 30.42
N ARG A 309 60.35 38.15 30.85
CA ARG A 309 60.72 37.41 32.07
C ARG A 309 62.13 36.83 31.98
N SER A 310 62.49 36.21 30.85
CA SER A 310 63.84 35.69 30.63
C SER A 310 64.90 36.79 30.65
N GLN A 311 64.63 37.97 30.09
CA GLN A 311 65.53 39.11 30.15
C GLN A 311 65.70 39.64 31.58
N LEU A 312 64.60 39.79 32.34
CA LEU A 312 64.64 40.20 33.74
C LEU A 312 65.40 39.19 34.62
N GLU A 313 65.18 37.90 34.40
CA GLU A 313 65.90 36.84 35.10
C GLU A 313 67.40 36.89 34.80
N LYS A 314 67.79 37.11 33.54
CA LYS A 314 69.19 37.34 33.15
C LYS A 314 69.79 38.58 33.83
N MET A 315 69.06 39.69 33.88
CA MET A 315 69.51 40.91 34.56
C MET A 315 69.67 40.69 36.07
N ALA A 316 68.73 39.98 36.71
CA ALA A 316 68.80 39.63 38.12
C ALA A 316 70.00 38.72 38.41
N ALA A 317 70.20 37.68 37.59
CA ALA A 317 71.35 36.79 37.69
C ALA A 317 72.68 37.54 37.49
N GLN A 318 72.76 38.48 36.54
CA GLN A 318 73.94 39.31 36.35
C GLN A 318 74.19 40.23 37.55
N LYS A 319 73.14 40.85 38.11
CA LYS A 319 73.24 41.67 39.32
C LYS A 319 73.69 40.86 40.54
N GLU A 320 73.22 39.61 40.66
CA GLU A 320 73.68 38.69 41.70
C GLU A 320 75.14 38.29 41.53
N LYS A 321 75.59 38.03 40.29
CA LYS A 321 77.02 37.80 39.98
C LYS A 321 77.89 38.99 40.39
N VAL A 322 77.50 40.21 40.01
CA VAL A 322 78.21 41.44 40.41
C VAL A 322 78.28 41.57 41.94
N ARG A 323 77.18 41.35 42.66
CA ARG A 323 77.18 41.36 44.14
C ARG A 323 78.12 40.32 44.74
N LYS A 324 78.18 39.10 44.17
CA LYS A 324 79.11 38.06 44.60
C LYS A 324 80.56 38.46 44.34
N GLU A 325 80.86 39.06 43.18
CA GLU A 325 82.19 39.60 42.86
C GLU A 325 82.61 40.72 43.81
N GLU A 326 81.70 41.65 44.15
CA GLU A 326 81.94 42.70 45.14
C GLU A 326 82.18 42.13 46.55
N SER A 327 81.39 41.14 46.96
CA SER A 327 81.57 40.45 48.25
C SER A 327 82.92 39.73 48.31
N LEU A 328 83.32 39.02 47.26
CA LEU A 328 84.63 38.38 47.14
C LEU A 328 85.76 39.41 47.16
N LYS A 329 85.58 40.57 46.52
CA LYS A 329 86.56 41.67 46.53
C LYS A 329 86.74 42.27 47.93
N MET A 330 85.65 42.46 48.67
CA MET A 330 85.69 42.94 50.07
C MET A 330 86.38 41.92 50.98
N LEU A 331 86.08 40.63 50.82
CA LEU A 331 86.72 39.55 51.58
C LEU A 331 88.21 39.46 51.27
N ALA A 332 88.61 39.58 50.00
CA ALA A 332 90.01 39.63 49.59
C ALA A 332 90.74 40.87 50.13
N LYS A 333 90.07 42.03 50.20
CA LYS A 333 90.63 43.25 50.82
C LYS A 333 90.85 43.03 52.31
N LYS A 334 89.87 42.47 53.02
CA LYS A 334 89.96 42.14 54.45
C LYS A 334 91.08 41.13 54.73
N ALA A 335 91.20 40.08 53.91
CA ALA A 335 92.30 39.11 54.02
C ALA A 335 93.68 39.75 53.79
N ARG A 336 93.81 40.70 52.86
CA ARG A 336 95.05 41.48 52.69
C ARG A 336 95.34 42.41 53.86
N GLU A 337 94.32 43.08 54.41
CA GLU A 337 94.45 43.93 55.60
C GLU A 337 94.94 43.10 56.81
N GLU A 338 94.35 41.92 57.04
CA GLU A 338 94.78 40.96 58.07
C GLU A 338 96.21 40.43 57.85
N GLN A 339 96.65 40.28 56.60
CA GLN A 339 98.03 39.87 56.28
C GLN A 339 99.05 41.01 56.40
N SER A 340 98.61 42.27 56.29
CA SER A 340 99.44 43.48 56.48
C SER A 340 99.46 43.99 57.93
N GLY A 341 98.65 43.41 58.82
CA GLY A 341 98.68 43.66 60.26
C GLY A 341 99.84 42.94 60.94
N LEU A 342 100.64 43.68 61.70
CA LEU A 342 101.70 43.19 62.58
C LEU A 342 101.23 42.01 63.44
N ARG A 343 101.93 40.87 63.33
CA ARG A 343 101.86 39.72 64.23
C ARG A 343 102.65 40.02 65.51
N PRO A 344 102.04 40.10 66.72
CA PRO A 344 102.77 39.80 67.94
C PRO A 344 102.95 38.28 68.03
N LEU A 345 104.11 37.87 68.54
CA LEU A 345 104.41 36.47 68.87
C LEU A 345 103.36 35.89 69.86
N PRO A 346 103.08 34.59 69.79
CA PRO A 346 102.07 33.94 70.63
C PRO A 346 102.55 33.78 72.08
N SER A 347 101.73 34.21 73.05
CA SER A 347 101.75 33.64 74.41
C SER A 347 100.82 32.43 74.43
N GLY A 348 101.38 31.29 74.81
CA GLY A 348 100.83 29.96 74.57
C GLY A 348 99.84 29.45 75.60
N ASP A 349 98.64 30.04 75.68
CA ASP A 349 97.60 29.56 76.60
C ASP A 349 96.24 29.24 75.90
N GLY A 350 96.11 29.54 74.60
CA GLY A 350 94.83 29.41 73.86
C GLY A 350 94.64 28.12 73.05
N GLU A 351 95.72 27.45 72.65
CA GLU A 351 95.63 26.23 71.83
C GLU A 351 95.17 25.00 72.60
N GLU A 352 95.35 24.98 73.93
CA GLU A 352 94.91 23.86 74.77
C GLU A 352 93.38 23.86 74.92
N ALA A 353 92.76 25.04 75.02
CA ALA A 353 91.31 25.21 75.10
C ALA A 353 90.57 24.92 73.78
N GLU A 354 91.15 25.25 72.63
CA GLU A 354 90.59 24.88 71.32
C GLU A 354 90.75 23.39 71.02
N ARG A 355 91.88 22.79 71.41
CA ARG A 355 92.14 21.35 71.22
C ARG A 355 91.25 20.49 72.12
N ASP A 356 90.96 20.95 73.35
CA ASP A 356 89.99 20.29 74.23
C ASP A 356 88.55 20.51 73.81
N ARG A 357 88.19 21.66 73.21
CA ARG A 357 86.89 21.85 72.53
C ARG A 357 86.71 20.92 71.34
N LEU A 358 87.73 20.76 70.49
CA LEU A 358 87.71 19.84 69.35
C LEU A 358 87.70 18.36 69.77
N ARG A 359 88.30 18.00 70.92
CA ARG A 359 88.14 16.66 71.52
C ARG A 359 86.73 16.45 72.07
N ALA A 360 86.16 17.44 72.76
CA ALA A 360 84.80 17.36 73.30
C ALA A 360 83.74 17.29 72.19
N GLU A 361 83.94 18.00 71.08
CA GLU A 361 83.06 18.00 69.92
C GLU A 361 83.20 16.71 69.10
N ARG A 362 84.39 16.11 69.00
CA ARG A 362 84.56 14.77 68.44
C ARG A 362 83.97 13.66 69.32
N ALA A 363 84.00 13.81 70.65
CA ALA A 363 83.36 12.87 71.58
C ALA A 363 81.82 12.96 71.54
N SER A 364 81.25 14.13 71.23
CA SER A 364 79.79 14.32 71.12
C SER A 364 79.19 13.86 69.79
N VAL A 365 79.98 13.83 68.71
CA VAL A 365 79.53 13.33 67.39
C VAL A 365 79.49 11.79 67.31
N CYS A 366 80.09 11.08 68.28
CA CYS A 366 80.09 9.61 68.32
C CYS A 366 78.91 8.98 69.08
N THR A 367 77.98 9.76 69.65
CA THR A 367 76.85 9.24 70.48
C THR A 367 75.46 9.45 69.91
N TYR A 368 75.31 9.89 68.65
CA TYR A 368 74.00 9.99 68.01
C TYR A 368 74.02 9.41 66.59
N LEU A 369 73.92 8.09 66.53
CA LEU A 369 73.46 7.32 65.37
C LEU A 369 72.40 6.33 65.87
N PRO A 370 71.10 6.64 65.74
CA PRO A 370 70.06 5.62 65.54
C PRO A 370 70.10 5.06 64.11
#